data_AF-A0A812L7X6-F1
#
_entry.id   AF-A0A812L7X6-F1
#
_cell.length_a   1.000
_cell.length_b   1.000
_cell.length_c   1.000
_cell.angle_alpha   90.00
_cell.angle_beta   90.00
_cell.angle_gamma   90.00
#
_symmetry.space_group_name_H-M   'P 1'
#
loop_
_entity.id
_entity.type
_entity.pdbx_description
1 polymer ?
#
loop_
_entity_poly.entity_id
_entity_poly.type
_entity_poly.pdbx_seq_one_letter_code
_entity_poly.pdbx_strand_id
1 'polypeptide(L)'
;VIFEKADSPGSFFRRFPIHRMLISLNKRHTRVQNAEFRMRHDWNSLIGTGDARISPVTARTSELYPHADVLAQYLEDFGEHLRKKIQYNTKVREISPTSSRHFELDLAGPAGSARHRCGRVVLATGLQPNRPSNIIGEELLTGYEDLPQTGQAFENRSVLVWGFGNAAHETSRELQKFTQAITLLHRTPAPSPTAPRPSALPRFAFFTHYPGDIRTVTMQIYDSYLLKALDVKLPYAGEEEEPVFLRCLQRMLCIWVSKRSRCGGAGEERHILPSRVVPASAPRQCAVSVGPLEAEDPAAAPLLMLLAALSRRGLAVEGRDFAWEAPGQEHPALASRLAELGY
;
A
#
# COMPACT_ATOMS: atom_id res chain seq x y z
N VAL A 1 12.36 28.00 17.92
CA VAL A 1 12.70 27.85 16.48
C VAL A 1 12.15 26.51 16.01
N ILE A 2 11.72 26.43 14.75
CA ILE A 2 11.28 25.20 14.09
C ILE A 2 12.38 24.86 13.07
N PHE A 3 12.82 23.60 13.02
CA PHE A 3 13.79 23.13 12.04
C PHE A 3 13.08 22.25 11.01
N GLU A 4 13.18 22.61 9.73
CA GLU A 4 12.60 21.88 8.60
C GLU A 4 13.74 21.41 7.69
N LYS A 5 13.74 20.11 7.34
CA LYS A 5 14.79 19.52 6.50
C LYS A 5 14.69 19.98 5.04
N ALA A 6 13.48 20.27 4.57
CA ALA A 6 13.21 20.75 3.22
C ALA A 6 13.38 22.27 3.12
N ASP A 7 13.31 22.79 1.90
CA ASP A 7 13.35 24.21 1.57
C ASP A 7 12.01 24.93 1.78
N SER A 8 10.94 24.17 2.01
CA SER A 8 9.55 24.62 2.06
C SER A 8 8.76 23.86 3.14
N PRO A 9 7.75 24.50 3.76
CA PRO A 9 6.90 23.84 4.75
C PRO A 9 5.95 22.85 4.06
N GLY A 10 5.59 21.78 4.74
CA GLY A 10 4.61 20.83 4.19
C GLY A 10 5.07 20.11 2.92
N SER A 11 6.38 20.08 2.63
CA SER A 11 6.99 19.48 1.43
C SER A 11 6.53 18.04 1.15
N PHE A 12 6.17 17.28 2.18
CA PHE A 12 5.53 15.97 2.04
C PHE A 12 4.32 16.01 1.10
N PHE A 13 3.46 17.02 1.24
CA PHE A 13 2.23 17.14 0.48
C PHE A 13 2.44 17.57 -0.97
N ARG A 14 3.64 18.01 -1.36
CA ARG A 14 4.00 18.23 -2.77
C ARG A 14 4.14 16.92 -3.55
N ARG A 15 4.44 15.80 -2.87
CA ARG A 15 4.52 14.46 -3.49
C ARG A 15 3.36 13.57 -3.11
N PHE A 16 2.99 13.55 -1.83
CA PHE A 16 1.98 12.64 -1.29
C PHE A 16 0.65 13.33 -1.01
N PRO A 17 -0.47 12.60 -1.02
CA PRO A 17 -0.69 11.30 -1.66
C PRO A 17 -0.25 11.31 -3.14
N ILE A 18 0.24 10.19 -3.69
CA ILE A 18 0.85 10.13 -5.03
C ILE A 18 -0.15 10.48 -6.12
N HIS A 19 -1.39 9.99 -6.00
CA HIS A 19 -2.51 10.31 -6.88
C HIS A 19 -3.30 11.54 -6.39
N ARG A 20 -2.69 12.30 -5.48
CA ARG A 20 -3.01 13.68 -5.07
C ARG A 20 -4.38 13.92 -4.43
N MET A 21 -5.24 12.94 -4.27
CA MET A 21 -6.52 13.12 -3.56
C MET A 21 -6.33 12.96 -2.05
N LEU A 22 -6.60 14.01 -1.27
CA LEU A 22 -6.59 13.92 0.19
C LEU A 22 -7.81 13.14 0.70
N ILE A 23 -7.63 12.46 1.83
CA ILE A 23 -8.73 11.74 2.52
C ILE A 23 -9.29 12.51 3.73
N SER A 24 -8.76 13.70 3.98
CA SER A 24 -9.18 14.64 5.02
C SER A 24 -10.41 15.45 4.57
N LEU A 25 -11.34 15.65 5.49
CA LEU A 25 -12.59 16.35 5.20
C LEU A 25 -12.37 17.87 5.10
N ASN A 26 -12.93 18.49 4.07
CA ASN A 26 -12.96 19.94 3.88
C ASN A 26 -14.40 20.49 3.91
N LYS A 27 -15.04 20.47 5.08
CA LYS A 27 -16.44 20.88 5.22
C LYS A 27 -16.55 22.41 5.39
N ARG A 28 -16.92 23.09 4.30
CA ARG A 28 -17.02 24.56 4.23
C ARG A 28 -18.18 25.17 5.01
N HIS A 29 -19.30 24.46 5.06
CA HIS A 29 -20.55 24.98 5.60
C HIS A 29 -21.06 24.13 6.75
N THR A 30 -21.36 24.78 7.87
CA THR A 30 -21.97 24.20 9.07
C THR A 30 -23.28 24.91 9.36
N ARG A 31 -24.14 24.26 10.16
CA ARG A 31 -25.40 24.88 10.61
C ARG A 31 -25.20 26.08 11.52
N VAL A 32 -24.09 26.09 12.27
CA VAL A 32 -23.75 27.13 13.23
C VAL A 32 -22.71 28.07 12.63
N GLN A 33 -22.94 29.38 12.73
CA GLN A 33 -22.04 30.45 12.26
C GLN A 33 -20.93 30.78 13.27
N ASN A 34 -20.42 29.77 13.97
CA ASN A 34 -19.32 29.92 14.92
C ASN A 34 -18.00 29.51 14.24
N ALA A 35 -16.96 30.35 14.34
CA ALA A 35 -15.69 30.11 13.66
C ALA A 35 -14.92 28.92 14.24
N GLU A 36 -14.87 28.77 15.56
CA GLU A 36 -14.23 27.62 16.23
C GLU A 36 -14.93 26.31 15.90
N PHE A 37 -16.27 26.30 15.91
CA PHE A 37 -17.07 25.15 15.53
C PHE A 37 -16.79 24.74 14.08
N ARG A 38 -16.72 25.71 13.15
CA ARG A 38 -16.36 25.45 11.75
C ARG A 38 -14.97 24.82 11.61
N MET A 39 -13.99 25.28 12.38
CA MET A 39 -12.63 24.71 12.37
C MET A 39 -12.61 23.23 12.77
N ARG A 40 -13.55 22.73 13.60
CA ARG A 40 -13.63 21.28 13.93
C ARG A 40 -14.04 20.40 12.75
N HIS A 41 -14.62 21.01 11.71
CA HIS A 41 -15.05 20.33 10.48
C HIS A 41 -14.13 20.61 9.29
N ASP A 42 -13.13 21.48 9.47
CA ASP A 42 -12.02 21.69 8.54
C ASP A 42 -10.81 20.90 9.04
N TRP A 43 -10.50 19.77 8.39
CA TRP A 43 -9.39 18.91 8.80
C TRP A 43 -8.04 19.32 8.21
N ASN A 44 -7.99 20.43 7.46
CA ASN A 44 -6.83 20.81 6.67
C ASN A 44 -6.23 22.13 7.15
N SER A 45 -7.06 23.10 7.53
CA SER A 45 -6.58 24.40 7.98
C SER A 45 -5.99 24.32 9.39
N LEU A 46 -4.82 24.93 9.56
CA LEU A 46 -4.16 25.07 10.86
C LEU A 46 -4.88 26.13 11.71
N ILE A 47 -4.84 25.95 13.03
CA ILE A 47 -5.34 26.93 13.99
C ILE A 47 -4.42 28.18 13.90
N GLY A 48 -4.96 29.27 13.36
CA GLY A 48 -4.25 30.53 13.22
C GLY A 48 -4.52 31.50 14.36
N THR A 49 -3.47 32.17 14.85
CA THR A 49 -3.55 33.33 15.73
C THR A 49 -3.83 34.59 14.91
N GLY A 50 -5.09 35.04 14.85
CA GLY A 50 -5.48 36.44 14.56
C GLY A 50 -5.15 37.08 13.21
N ASP A 51 -4.38 36.45 12.30
CA ASP A 51 -4.07 37.04 10.99
C ASP A 51 -5.14 36.69 9.94
N ALA A 52 -6.03 37.65 9.67
CA ALA A 52 -7.11 37.53 8.70
C ALA A 52 -6.64 37.37 7.24
N ARG A 53 -5.34 37.46 6.95
CA ARG A 53 -4.80 37.42 5.57
C ARG A 53 -4.60 36.01 5.03
N ILE A 54 -4.57 34.98 5.87
CA ILE A 54 -4.39 33.60 5.39
C ILE A 54 -5.77 32.97 5.17
N SER A 55 -6.13 32.80 3.91
CA SER A 55 -7.37 32.10 3.55
C SER A 55 -7.28 30.62 3.92
N PRO A 56 -8.25 30.07 4.70
CA PRO A 56 -8.27 28.65 5.05
C PRO A 56 -8.50 27.78 3.82
N VAL A 57 -8.22 26.48 3.92
CA VAL A 57 -8.42 25.51 2.83
C VAL A 57 -9.88 25.48 2.37
N THR A 58 -10.83 25.65 3.30
CA THR A 58 -12.27 25.78 3.00
C THR A 58 -12.64 26.98 2.12
N ALA A 59 -11.79 28.00 2.04
CA ALA A 59 -11.96 29.14 1.13
C ALA A 59 -11.22 28.95 -0.21
N ARG A 60 -10.31 27.98 -0.31
CA ARG A 60 -9.47 27.73 -1.49
C ARG A 60 -10.08 26.75 -2.48
N THR A 61 -10.91 25.81 -2.00
CA THR A 61 -11.58 24.82 -2.85
C THR A 61 -12.95 24.45 -2.31
N SER A 62 -13.87 24.11 -3.23
CA SER A 62 -15.19 23.57 -2.93
C SER A 62 -15.21 22.06 -2.73
N GLU A 63 -14.13 21.35 -3.04
CA GLU A 63 -14.05 19.90 -2.93
C GLU A 63 -14.12 19.44 -1.47
N LEU A 64 -14.88 18.37 -1.23
CA LEU A 64 -15.00 17.77 0.10
C LEU A 64 -13.72 17.03 0.52
N TYR A 65 -13.00 16.50 -0.48
CA TYR A 65 -11.73 15.80 -0.37
C TYR A 65 -10.75 16.48 -1.33
N PRO A 66 -10.02 17.51 -0.87
CA PRO A 66 -9.24 18.37 -1.75
C PRO A 66 -8.10 17.65 -2.47
N HIS A 67 -7.72 18.18 -3.62
CA HIS A 67 -6.39 17.93 -4.19
C HIS A 67 -5.28 18.38 -3.22
N ALA A 68 -4.21 17.58 -3.10
CA ALA A 68 -3.12 17.78 -2.15
C ALA A 68 -2.34 19.07 -2.39
N ASP A 69 -2.30 19.57 -3.64
CA ASP A 69 -1.69 20.86 -3.96
C ASP A 69 -2.36 22.03 -3.25
N VAL A 70 -3.67 21.96 -2.98
CA VAL A 70 -4.39 23.01 -2.25
C VAL A 70 -3.85 23.11 -0.82
N LEU A 71 -3.59 21.97 -0.18
CA LEU A 71 -3.01 21.92 1.16
C LEU A 71 -1.53 22.33 1.13
N ALA A 72 -0.76 21.87 0.15
CA ALA A 72 0.65 22.24 0.01
C ALA A 72 0.81 23.77 -0.12
N GLN A 73 0.03 24.39 -1.03
CA GLN A 73 0.04 25.84 -1.20
C GLN A 73 -0.42 26.57 0.07
N TYR A 74 -1.44 26.04 0.76
CA TYR A 74 -1.90 26.61 2.03
C TYR A 74 -0.80 26.61 3.10
N LEU A 75 -0.05 25.51 3.23
CA LEU A 75 1.04 25.40 4.20
C LEU A 75 2.21 26.31 3.89
N GLU A 76 2.48 26.57 2.60
CA GLU A 76 3.47 27.55 2.17
C GLU A 76 3.08 28.97 2.54
N ASP A 77 1.86 29.39 2.23
CA ASP A 77 1.35 30.72 2.60
C ASP A 77 1.35 30.91 4.13
N PHE A 78 1.01 29.85 4.87
CA PHE A 78 1.06 29.85 6.34
C PHE A 78 2.49 29.90 6.87
N GLY A 79 3.41 29.18 6.23
CA GLY A 79 4.82 29.16 6.59
C GLY A 79 5.51 30.51 6.36
N GLU A 80 5.10 31.28 5.35
CA GLU A 80 5.61 32.63 5.13
C GLU A 80 5.29 33.57 6.30
N HIS A 81 4.11 33.45 6.92
CA HIS A 81 3.78 34.18 8.14
C HIS A 81 4.70 33.79 9.32
N LEU A 82 5.18 32.54 9.34
CA LEU A 82 6.10 32.01 10.34
C LEU A 82 7.56 32.03 9.92
N ARG A 83 7.92 32.66 8.79
CA ARG A 83 9.25 32.56 8.17
C ARG A 83 10.40 32.88 9.12
N LYS A 84 10.23 33.86 10.01
CA LYS A 84 11.23 34.24 11.03
C LYS A 84 11.41 33.21 12.16
N LYS A 85 10.49 32.25 12.27
CA LYS A 85 10.47 31.20 13.30
C LYS A 85 10.90 29.83 12.76
N ILE A 86 10.98 29.67 11.45
CA ILE A 86 11.33 28.41 10.76
C ILE A 86 12.71 28.55 10.13
N GLN A 87 13.57 27.56 10.37
CA GLN A 87 14.85 27.42 9.72
C GLN A 87 14.78 26.22 8.76
N TYR A 88 14.67 26.53 7.46
CA TYR A 88 14.63 25.55 6.37
C TYR A 88 16.00 24.95 6.08
N ASN A 89 16.04 23.91 5.24
CA ASN A 89 17.24 23.17 4.84
C ASN A 89 18.09 22.73 6.05
N THR A 90 17.44 22.43 7.17
CA THR A 90 18.10 22.12 8.44
C THR A 90 17.58 20.79 8.97
N LYS A 91 18.38 19.75 8.81
CA LYS A 91 18.09 18.41 9.30
C LYS A 91 18.61 18.27 10.74
N VAL A 92 17.72 17.93 11.67
CA VAL A 92 18.11 17.48 13.01
C VAL A 92 18.57 16.02 12.89
N ARG A 93 19.83 15.73 13.25
CA ARG A 93 20.42 14.38 13.19
C ARG A 93 20.29 13.64 14.51
N GLU A 94 20.54 14.35 15.61
CA GLU A 94 20.54 13.78 16.96
C GLU A 94 19.94 14.78 17.95
N ILE A 95 19.31 14.25 18.99
CA ILE A 95 18.79 15.00 20.13
C ILE A 95 19.30 14.34 21.40
N SER A 96 20.18 15.02 22.13
CA SER A 96 20.85 14.48 23.30
C SER A 96 20.41 15.25 24.55
N PRO A 97 19.95 14.59 25.62
CA PRO A 97 19.68 15.26 26.88
C PRO A 97 20.99 15.70 27.54
N THR A 98 20.97 16.85 28.22
CA THR A 98 22.10 17.38 28.98
C THR A 98 21.84 17.30 30.48
N SER A 99 22.89 17.33 31.30
CA SER A 99 22.81 17.33 32.77
C SER A 99 21.97 18.49 33.36
N SER A 100 21.74 19.53 32.56
CA SER A 100 21.11 20.79 32.98
C SER A 100 19.60 20.90 32.70
N ARG A 101 18.88 19.79 32.49
CA ARG A 101 17.46 19.78 32.03
C ARG A 101 17.23 20.50 30.68
N HIS A 102 18.25 20.52 29.83
CA HIS A 102 18.17 21.01 28.45
C HIS A 102 18.44 19.88 27.47
N PHE A 103 18.07 20.08 26.22
CA PHE A 103 18.43 19.25 25.08
C PHE A 103 19.45 19.97 24.21
N GLU A 104 20.40 19.23 23.67
CA GLU A 104 21.30 19.65 22.60
C GLU A 104 20.91 18.92 21.32
N LEU A 105 20.73 19.67 20.24
CA LEU A 105 20.37 19.16 18.92
C LEU A 105 21.57 19.29 18.00
N ASP A 106 21.96 18.19 17.35
CA ASP A 106 22.91 18.23 16.23
C ASP A 106 22.15 18.53 14.93
N LEU A 107 22.54 19.62 14.28
CA LEU A 107 21.93 20.14 13.08
C LEU A 107 22.88 19.95 11.90
N ALA A 108 22.32 19.61 10.73
CA ALA A 108 23.02 19.58 9.45
C ALA A 108 22.29 20.48 8.46
N GLY A 109 23.02 21.37 7.78
CA GLY A 109 22.47 22.18 6.70
C GLY A 109 23.54 22.62 5.71
N PRO A 110 23.20 23.50 4.75
CA PRO A 110 24.14 23.98 3.73
C PRO A 110 25.39 24.66 4.31
N ALA A 111 25.28 25.28 5.49
CA ALA A 111 26.40 25.92 6.19
C ALA A 111 27.27 24.94 7.01
N GLY A 112 26.99 23.63 6.94
CA GLY A 112 27.67 22.59 7.70
C GLY A 112 26.91 22.14 8.95
N SER A 113 27.67 21.63 9.92
CA SER A 113 27.13 21.13 11.19
C SER A 113 27.00 22.27 12.21
N ALA A 114 25.92 22.29 12.99
CA ALA A 114 25.72 23.24 14.07
C ALA A 114 25.05 22.57 15.26
N ARG A 115 25.19 23.17 16.45
CA ARG A 115 24.49 22.71 17.66
C ARG A 115 23.47 23.74 18.11
N HIS A 116 22.32 23.28 18.57
CA HIS A 116 21.29 24.13 19.16
C HIS A 116 20.84 23.60 20.52
N ARG A 117 20.78 24.49 21.52
CA ARG A 117 20.36 24.14 22.88
C ARG A 117 18.98 24.71 23.19
N CYS A 118 18.10 23.89 23.75
CA CYS A 118 16.75 24.30 24.13
C CYS A 118 16.25 23.55 25.37
N GLY A 119 15.29 24.14 26.11
CA GLY A 119 14.69 23.47 27.28
C GLY A 119 13.58 22.47 26.94
N ARG A 120 12.96 22.57 25.76
CA ARG A 120 11.85 21.71 25.33
C ARG A 120 11.98 21.39 23.85
N VAL A 121 11.68 20.14 23.51
CA VAL A 121 11.67 19.63 22.13
C VAL A 121 10.28 19.09 21.81
N VAL A 122 9.74 19.46 20.66
CA VAL A 122 8.52 18.88 20.09
C VAL A 122 8.91 18.17 18.80
N LEU A 123 8.72 16.85 18.75
CA LEU A 123 8.97 16.04 17.57
C LEU A 123 7.70 16.00 16.71
N ALA A 124 7.78 16.57 15.51
CA ALA A 124 6.70 16.62 14.53
C ALA A 124 7.22 16.24 13.12
N THR A 125 8.07 15.23 13.03
CA THR A 125 8.81 14.82 11.82
C THR A 125 7.98 13.99 10.82
N GLY A 126 6.71 13.71 11.15
CA GLY A 126 5.82 12.88 10.33
C GLY A 126 6.24 11.41 10.26
N LEU A 127 5.61 10.68 9.34
CA LEU A 127 5.94 9.29 9.02
C LEU A 127 6.66 9.23 7.67
N GLN A 128 7.54 8.24 7.49
CA GLN A 128 8.17 7.94 6.22
C GLN A 128 7.53 6.70 5.60
N PRO A 129 7.49 6.58 4.25
CA PRO A 129 7.15 5.33 3.60
C PRO A 129 8.00 4.19 4.13
N ASN A 130 7.37 3.06 4.45
CA ASN A 130 8.06 1.87 4.89
C ASN A 130 8.17 0.91 3.71
N ARG A 131 9.39 0.63 3.26
CA ARG A 131 9.65 -0.46 2.32
C ARG A 131 9.97 -1.73 3.11
N PRO A 132 9.17 -2.80 2.97
CA PRO A 132 9.58 -4.10 3.47
C PRO A 132 10.95 -4.45 2.89
N SER A 133 11.83 -4.99 3.72
CA SER A 133 13.15 -5.50 3.32
C SER A 133 13.21 -7.00 3.52
N ASN A 134 14.16 -7.66 2.87
CA ASN A 134 14.38 -9.11 2.95
C ASN A 134 13.23 -9.92 2.34
N ILE A 135 12.55 -9.34 1.35
CA ILE A 135 11.50 -10.02 0.60
C ILE A 135 12.09 -10.50 -0.72
N ILE A 136 11.80 -11.75 -1.07
CA ILE A 136 12.31 -12.34 -2.30
C ILE A 136 11.60 -11.70 -3.50
N GLY A 137 12.38 -11.12 -4.39
CA GLY A 137 11.88 -10.40 -5.56
C GLY A 137 11.41 -8.99 -5.27
N GLU A 138 11.80 -8.39 -4.15
CA GLU A 138 11.52 -6.98 -3.85
C GLU A 138 11.99 -6.03 -4.96
N GLU A 139 13.05 -6.39 -5.69
CA GLU A 139 13.58 -5.65 -6.83
C GLU A 139 12.64 -5.63 -8.04
N LEU A 140 11.64 -6.51 -8.07
CA LEU A 140 10.60 -6.55 -9.10
C LEU A 140 9.43 -5.63 -8.77
N LEU A 141 9.38 -5.09 -7.55
CA LEU A 141 8.32 -4.21 -7.07
C LEU A 141 8.72 -2.74 -7.20
N THR A 142 7.71 -1.90 -7.38
CA THR A 142 7.87 -0.45 -7.33
C THR A 142 7.28 0.04 -6.01
N GLY A 143 8.07 0.81 -5.24
CA GLY A 143 7.58 1.43 -4.01
C GLY A 143 6.49 2.45 -4.31
N TYR A 144 5.53 2.60 -3.40
CA TYR A 144 4.41 3.55 -3.57
C TYR A 144 4.91 4.96 -3.90
N GLU A 145 5.96 5.41 -3.22
CA GLU A 145 6.58 6.70 -3.45
C GLU A 145 7.09 6.89 -4.87
N ASP A 146 7.52 5.83 -5.56
CA ASP A 146 8.11 5.88 -6.90
C ASP A 146 7.08 5.64 -8.00
N LEU A 147 5.80 5.49 -7.66
CA LEU A 147 4.74 5.36 -8.64
C LEU A 147 4.54 6.67 -9.43
N PRO A 148 4.14 6.57 -10.71
CA PRO A 148 3.67 7.73 -11.45
C PRO A 148 2.37 8.27 -10.84
N GLN A 149 2.15 9.58 -10.97
CA GLN A 149 0.94 10.24 -10.47
C GLN A 149 -0.35 9.69 -11.12
N THR A 150 -0.27 9.23 -12.37
CA THR A 150 -1.41 8.64 -13.11
C THR A 150 -1.14 7.18 -13.45
N GLY A 151 -2.22 6.42 -13.69
CA GLY A 151 -2.13 5.02 -14.06
C GLY A 151 -1.78 4.74 -15.53
N GLN A 152 -1.50 5.76 -16.34
CA GLN A 152 -1.27 5.60 -17.79
C GLN A 152 -0.12 4.63 -18.12
N ALA A 153 0.92 4.55 -17.28
CA ALA A 153 2.02 3.60 -17.47
C ALA A 153 1.60 2.13 -17.34
N PHE A 154 0.39 1.88 -16.80
CA PHE A 154 -0.20 0.57 -16.56
C PHE A 154 -1.34 0.24 -17.53
N GLU A 155 -1.50 1.04 -18.59
CA GLU A 155 -2.53 0.84 -19.63
C GLU A 155 -2.53 -0.60 -20.13
N ASN A 156 -3.70 -1.23 -20.11
CA ASN A 156 -3.93 -2.58 -20.60
C ASN A 156 -3.03 -3.65 -19.94
N ARG A 157 -2.63 -3.44 -18.67
CA ARG A 157 -1.87 -4.42 -17.88
C ARG A 157 -2.69 -4.97 -16.73
N SER A 158 -2.39 -6.20 -16.33
CA SER A 158 -2.77 -6.74 -15.02
C SER A 158 -1.78 -6.27 -13.97
N VAL A 159 -2.27 -5.69 -12.87
CA VAL A 159 -1.42 -5.07 -11.85
C VAL A 159 -1.63 -5.71 -10.49
N LEU A 160 -0.52 -6.07 -9.83
CA LEU A 160 -0.50 -6.42 -8.43
C LEU A 160 -0.29 -5.16 -7.58
N VAL A 161 -1.19 -4.93 -6.62
CA VAL A 161 -0.97 -3.96 -5.54
C VAL A 161 -0.76 -4.74 -4.25
N TRP A 162 0.46 -4.68 -3.70
CA TRP A 162 0.79 -5.33 -2.44
C TRP A 162 0.63 -4.36 -1.27
N GLY A 163 -0.48 -4.49 -0.55
CA GLY A 163 -0.84 -3.61 0.55
C GLY A 163 -2.34 -3.54 0.78
N PHE A 164 -2.73 -2.95 1.92
CA PHE A 164 -4.15 -2.87 2.31
C PHE A 164 -4.51 -1.61 3.09
N GLY A 165 -3.60 -0.63 3.12
CA GLY A 165 -3.80 0.68 3.75
C GLY A 165 -4.39 1.71 2.78
N ASN A 166 -4.52 2.96 3.22
CA ASN A 166 -5.06 4.05 2.40
C ASN A 166 -4.28 4.25 1.09
N ALA A 167 -2.94 4.12 1.13
CA ALA A 167 -2.09 4.22 -0.07
C ALA A 167 -2.43 3.14 -1.12
N ALA A 168 -2.60 1.88 -0.71
CA ALA A 168 -2.98 0.80 -1.63
C ALA A 168 -4.34 1.06 -2.28
N HIS A 169 -5.31 1.53 -1.51
CA HIS A 169 -6.66 1.81 -2.01
C HIS A 169 -6.73 3.05 -2.91
N GLU A 170 -5.96 4.09 -2.58
CA GLU A 170 -5.76 5.25 -3.43
C GLU A 170 -5.16 4.84 -4.78
N THR A 171 -4.09 4.03 -4.77
CA THR A 171 -3.46 3.49 -5.97
C THR A 171 -4.40 2.62 -6.77
N SER A 172 -5.11 1.67 -6.14
CA SER A 172 -6.10 0.85 -6.83
C SER A 172 -7.18 1.70 -7.51
N ARG A 173 -7.69 2.73 -6.84
CA ARG A 173 -8.69 3.64 -7.40
C ARG A 173 -8.16 4.38 -8.65
N GLU A 174 -6.91 4.81 -8.64
CA GLU A 174 -6.33 5.49 -9.81
C GLU A 174 -6.06 4.52 -10.96
N LEU A 175 -5.46 3.37 -10.66
CA LEU A 175 -5.07 2.39 -11.67
C LEU A 175 -6.24 1.66 -12.32
N GLN A 176 -7.39 1.52 -11.65
CA GLN A 176 -8.58 0.86 -12.19
C GLN A 176 -9.07 1.44 -13.52
N LYS A 177 -8.77 2.71 -13.80
CA LYS A 177 -9.17 3.39 -15.04
C LYS A 177 -8.40 2.89 -16.28
N PHE A 178 -7.23 2.29 -16.07
CA PHE A 178 -6.24 2.01 -17.12
C PHE A 178 -5.90 0.51 -17.23
N THR A 179 -6.15 -0.25 -16.16
CA THR A 179 -5.70 -1.65 -16.04
C THR A 179 -6.77 -2.64 -16.48
N GLN A 180 -6.35 -3.84 -16.89
CA GLN A 180 -7.27 -4.94 -17.21
C GLN A 180 -7.89 -5.55 -15.95
N ALA A 181 -7.07 -5.66 -14.90
CA ALA A 181 -7.45 -6.22 -13.61
C ALA A 181 -6.44 -5.77 -12.55
N ILE A 182 -6.91 -5.57 -11.32
CA ILE A 182 -6.07 -5.35 -10.15
C ILE A 182 -6.20 -6.54 -9.20
N THR A 183 -5.05 -7.09 -8.82
CA THR A 183 -4.95 -8.03 -7.70
C THR A 183 -4.42 -7.29 -6.48
N LEU A 184 -5.25 -7.15 -5.45
CA LEU A 184 -4.84 -6.65 -4.12
C LEU A 184 -4.34 -7.81 -3.27
N LEU A 185 -3.02 -7.92 -3.12
CA LEU A 185 -2.40 -8.87 -2.21
C LEU A 185 -2.23 -8.21 -0.84
N HIS A 186 -2.75 -8.84 0.21
CA HIS A 186 -2.67 -8.27 1.54
C HIS A 186 -2.49 -9.31 2.65
N ARG A 187 -1.88 -8.89 3.75
CA ARG A 187 -1.90 -9.68 4.97
C ARG A 187 -3.34 -9.82 5.46
N THR A 188 -3.71 -11.01 5.90
CA THR A 188 -4.91 -11.24 6.70
C THR A 188 -4.80 -10.36 7.94
N PRO A 189 -5.68 -9.37 8.12
CA PRO A 189 -5.52 -8.46 9.24
C PRO A 189 -5.82 -9.18 10.56
N ALA A 190 -4.92 -9.06 11.55
CA ALA A 190 -5.02 -9.76 12.82
C ALA A 190 -6.37 -9.49 13.53
N PRO A 191 -6.98 -10.49 14.20
CA PRO A 191 -8.19 -10.32 14.97
C PRO A 191 -8.04 -9.16 15.96
N SER A 192 -9.01 -8.24 15.99
CA SER A 192 -8.99 -7.12 16.92
C SER A 192 -10.04 -7.33 18.00
N PRO A 193 -9.66 -7.39 19.29
CA PRO A 193 -10.62 -7.58 20.39
C PRO A 193 -11.54 -6.37 20.58
N THR A 194 -11.15 -5.20 20.07
CA THR A 194 -11.88 -3.94 20.23
C THR A 194 -12.75 -3.57 19.03
N ALA A 195 -12.67 -4.33 17.94
CA ALA A 195 -13.45 -4.10 16.73
C ALA A 195 -13.77 -5.43 16.04
N PRO A 196 -14.88 -6.11 16.40
CA PRO A 196 -15.31 -7.32 15.72
C PRO A 196 -15.54 -7.00 14.24
N ARG A 197 -14.81 -7.67 13.35
CA ARG A 197 -14.91 -7.51 11.91
C ARG A 197 -14.66 -8.86 11.22
N PRO A 198 -15.21 -9.09 10.02
CA PRO A 198 -14.81 -10.22 9.19
C PRO A 198 -13.29 -10.20 8.98
N SER A 199 -12.62 -11.33 9.20
CA SER A 199 -11.16 -11.46 9.10
C SER A 199 -10.59 -11.05 7.74
N ALA A 200 -11.41 -11.01 6.69
CA ALA A 200 -11.01 -10.68 5.32
C ALA A 200 -11.09 -9.19 4.94
N LEU A 201 -11.55 -8.29 5.83
CA LEU A 201 -11.73 -6.86 5.52
C LEU A 201 -10.78 -5.98 6.32
N PRO A 202 -10.34 -4.82 5.78
CA PRO A 202 -9.55 -3.87 6.55
C PRO A 202 -10.42 -3.22 7.63
N ARG A 203 -9.79 -2.47 8.53
CA ARG A 203 -10.52 -1.54 9.39
C ARG A 203 -11.05 -0.39 8.54
N PHE A 204 -12.34 -0.10 8.67
CA PHE A 204 -12.94 1.04 7.99
C PHE A 204 -13.19 2.19 8.95
N ALA A 205 -12.82 3.40 8.53
CA ALA A 205 -12.92 4.59 9.36
C ALA A 205 -14.35 4.92 9.81
N PHE A 206 -15.38 4.49 9.07
CA PHE A 206 -16.78 4.71 9.44
C PHE A 206 -17.27 3.77 10.56
N PHE A 207 -16.57 2.66 10.82
CA PHE A 207 -16.82 1.82 12.00
C PHE A 207 -15.95 2.26 13.19
N THR A 208 -14.68 2.56 12.95
CA THR A 208 -13.71 2.80 14.02
C THR A 208 -13.62 4.25 14.47
N HIS A 209 -14.16 5.19 13.69
CA HIS A 209 -14.00 6.63 13.87
C HIS A 209 -12.53 7.10 13.80
N TYR A 210 -11.60 6.24 13.38
CA TYR A 210 -10.19 6.56 13.27
C TYR A 210 -9.85 6.98 11.82
N PRO A 211 -9.35 8.20 11.58
CA PRO A 211 -9.06 8.68 10.22
C PRO A 211 -7.97 7.90 9.47
N GLY A 212 -7.11 7.18 10.19
CA GLY A 212 -6.05 6.36 9.59
C GLY A 212 -6.54 5.03 9.01
N ASP A 213 -7.74 4.60 9.36
CA ASP A 213 -8.39 3.42 8.78
C ASP A 213 -8.94 3.72 7.37
N ILE A 214 -9.33 2.69 6.61
CA ILE A 214 -9.73 2.84 5.21
C ILE A 214 -10.96 3.73 5.07
N ARG A 215 -10.86 4.70 4.15
CA ARG A 215 -11.88 5.70 3.89
C ARG A 215 -12.76 5.27 2.72
N THR A 216 -14.06 5.50 2.82
CA THR A 216 -15.03 5.10 1.79
C THR A 216 -14.76 5.74 0.42
N VAL A 217 -14.14 6.92 0.39
CA VAL A 217 -13.77 7.63 -0.85
C VAL A 217 -12.78 6.84 -1.73
N THR A 218 -12.01 5.90 -1.16
CA THR A 218 -11.08 5.03 -1.90
C THR A 218 -11.52 3.56 -1.94
N MET A 219 -12.74 3.24 -1.51
CA MET A 219 -13.24 1.85 -1.43
C MET A 219 -13.82 1.30 -2.74
N GLN A 220 -13.62 1.97 -3.87
CA GLN A 220 -14.19 1.53 -5.17
C GLN A 220 -13.83 0.07 -5.52
N ILE A 221 -12.63 -0.39 -5.14
CA ILE A 221 -12.21 -1.78 -5.35
C ILE A 221 -13.07 -2.84 -4.64
N TYR A 222 -13.79 -2.47 -3.58
CA TYR A 222 -14.71 -3.41 -2.92
C TYR A 222 -16.01 -3.60 -3.69
N ASP A 223 -16.44 -2.56 -4.39
CA ASP A 223 -17.60 -2.60 -5.27
C ASP A 223 -17.24 -3.37 -6.56
N SER A 224 -16.09 -3.03 -7.17
CA SER A 224 -15.61 -3.65 -8.41
C SER A 224 -15.34 -5.15 -8.25
N TYR A 225 -14.76 -5.59 -7.12
CA TYR A 225 -14.47 -7.00 -6.82
C TYR A 225 -15.70 -7.93 -6.90
N LEU A 226 -16.89 -7.46 -6.52
CA LEU A 226 -18.12 -8.26 -6.58
C LEU A 226 -18.89 -8.06 -7.89
N LEU A 227 -18.40 -7.20 -8.77
CA LEU A 227 -18.99 -6.87 -10.05
C LEU A 227 -18.10 -7.36 -11.19
N LYS A 228 -18.52 -7.09 -12.43
CA LYS A 228 -17.82 -7.53 -13.65
C LYS A 228 -16.56 -6.72 -13.96
N ALA A 229 -15.76 -6.39 -12.94
CA ALA A 229 -14.57 -5.55 -13.06
C ALA A 229 -13.24 -6.33 -13.00
N LEU A 230 -13.29 -7.65 -12.87
CA LEU A 230 -12.12 -8.57 -12.88
C LEU A 230 -11.08 -8.35 -11.76
N ASP A 231 -11.28 -7.37 -10.88
CA ASP A 231 -10.43 -7.13 -9.71
C ASP A 231 -10.56 -8.26 -8.68
N VAL A 232 -9.44 -8.60 -8.02
CA VAL A 232 -9.35 -9.68 -7.03
C VAL A 232 -8.67 -9.18 -5.75
N LYS A 233 -9.08 -9.68 -4.59
CA LYS A 233 -8.37 -9.51 -3.31
C LYS A 233 -7.90 -10.86 -2.79
N LEU A 234 -6.61 -10.97 -2.52
CA LEU A 234 -5.97 -12.19 -2.05
C LEU A 234 -5.34 -11.97 -0.68
N PRO A 235 -5.89 -12.57 0.40
CA PRO A 235 -5.28 -12.54 1.72
C PRO A 235 -4.14 -13.57 1.84
N TYR A 236 -3.15 -13.30 2.70
CA TYR A 236 -2.16 -14.28 3.16
C TYR A 236 -1.89 -14.14 4.67
N ALA A 237 -1.57 -15.24 5.35
CA ALA A 237 -1.37 -15.27 6.80
C ALA A 237 0.01 -14.71 7.20
N GLY A 238 0.15 -13.38 7.26
CA GLY A 238 1.43 -12.70 7.43
C GLY A 238 2.23 -12.94 8.73
N GLU A 239 1.76 -13.78 9.65
CA GLU A 239 2.54 -14.29 10.79
C GLU A 239 3.36 -15.52 10.39
N GLU A 240 2.76 -16.41 9.59
CA GLU A 240 3.34 -17.67 9.15
C GLU A 240 3.90 -17.58 7.73
N GLU A 241 3.39 -16.65 6.92
CA GLU A 241 3.59 -16.61 5.48
C GLU A 241 4.19 -15.28 4.99
N GLU A 242 4.91 -15.36 3.88
CA GLU A 242 5.53 -14.23 3.19
C GLU A 242 5.39 -14.38 1.68
N PRO A 243 5.08 -13.28 0.95
CA PRO A 243 4.99 -13.36 -0.49
C PRO A 243 6.38 -13.40 -1.12
N VAL A 244 6.49 -14.20 -2.17
CA VAL A 244 7.67 -14.35 -3.03
C VAL A 244 7.29 -13.89 -4.43
N PHE A 245 8.10 -13.01 -4.99
CA PHE A 245 7.89 -12.43 -6.32
C PHE A 245 8.96 -12.96 -7.27
N LEU A 246 8.57 -13.59 -8.39
CA LEU A 246 9.53 -14.04 -9.40
C LEU A 246 9.01 -13.74 -10.80
N ARG A 247 9.95 -13.51 -11.72
CA ARG A 247 9.61 -13.49 -13.15
C ARG A 247 9.31 -14.91 -13.61
N CYS A 248 8.20 -15.08 -14.31
CA CYS A 248 7.78 -16.33 -14.91
C CYS A 248 7.31 -16.08 -16.34
N LEU A 249 7.24 -17.13 -17.16
CA LEU A 249 6.67 -17.09 -18.51
C LEU A 249 7.15 -15.88 -19.34
N GLN A 250 8.47 -15.63 -19.30
CA GLN A 250 9.23 -14.55 -19.98
C GLN A 250 8.86 -13.09 -19.61
N ARG A 251 7.60 -12.76 -19.35
CA ARG A 251 7.13 -11.38 -19.12
C ARG A 251 6.14 -11.22 -17.96
N MET A 252 5.82 -12.29 -17.24
CA MET A 252 4.85 -12.26 -16.15
C MET A 252 5.54 -12.13 -14.79
N LEU A 253 4.85 -11.50 -13.85
CA LEU A 253 5.18 -11.57 -12.44
C LEU A 253 4.32 -12.67 -11.83
N CYS A 254 4.96 -13.73 -11.34
CA CYS A 254 4.29 -14.75 -10.56
C CYS A 254 4.51 -14.47 -9.08
N ILE A 255 3.49 -14.83 -8.28
CA ILE A 255 3.42 -14.55 -6.86
C ILE A 255 3.13 -15.86 -6.16
N TRP A 256 3.89 -16.13 -5.11
CA TRP A 256 3.66 -17.26 -4.22
C TRP A 256 3.61 -16.77 -2.80
N VAL A 257 2.96 -17.55 -1.95
CA VAL A 257 2.92 -17.32 -0.52
C VAL A 257 3.61 -18.52 0.12
N SER A 258 4.73 -18.29 0.80
CA SER A 258 5.55 -19.35 1.41
C SER A 258 5.59 -19.21 2.92
N LYS A 259 5.73 -20.33 3.64
CA LYS A 259 5.91 -20.31 5.10
C LYS A 259 7.28 -19.74 5.45
N ARG A 260 7.34 -18.73 6.34
CA ARG A 260 8.58 -18.09 6.81
C ARG A 260 9.62 -19.09 7.33
N SER A 261 9.19 -20.12 8.04
CA SER A 261 10.07 -21.16 8.59
C SER A 261 10.74 -22.04 7.52
N ARG A 262 10.21 -22.08 6.29
CA ARG A 262 10.79 -22.85 5.17
C ARG A 262 11.85 -22.08 4.39
N CYS A 263 11.90 -20.75 4.53
CA CYS A 263 12.89 -19.90 3.86
C CYS A 263 13.91 -19.25 4.82
N GLY A 264 13.63 -19.20 6.13
CA GLY A 264 14.45 -18.53 7.14
C GLY A 264 15.78 -19.20 7.52
N GLY A 265 16.19 -20.26 6.82
CA GLY A 265 17.47 -20.96 7.03
C GLY A 265 18.41 -20.93 5.82
N ALA A 266 18.01 -20.32 4.70
CA ALA A 266 18.89 -20.12 3.56
C ALA A 266 19.81 -18.92 3.89
N GLY A 267 21.03 -19.22 4.34
CA GLY A 267 22.12 -18.25 4.42
C GLY A 267 22.39 -17.59 3.06
N GLU A 268 23.34 -16.66 3.02
CA GLU A 268 23.63 -15.68 1.96
C GLU A 268 23.72 -16.16 0.48
N GLU A 269 23.54 -17.45 0.19
CA GLU A 269 23.43 -18.00 -1.16
C GLU A 269 21.97 -18.06 -1.65
N ARG A 270 21.61 -17.02 -2.40
CA ARG A 270 20.34 -16.81 -3.09
C ARG A 270 20.09 -17.85 -4.20
N HIS A 271 19.42 -18.96 -3.92
CA HIS A 271 18.92 -19.83 -4.99
C HIS A 271 17.50 -20.34 -4.73
N ILE A 272 16.50 -19.64 -5.27
CA ILE A 272 15.22 -20.25 -5.64
C ILE A 272 15.34 -20.65 -7.10
N LEU A 273 15.36 -21.96 -7.33
CA LEU A 273 15.45 -22.52 -8.66
C LEU A 273 14.03 -22.83 -9.14
N PRO A 274 13.62 -22.35 -10.34
CA PRO A 274 12.41 -22.86 -10.96
C PRO A 274 12.55 -24.37 -11.11
N SER A 275 11.49 -25.13 -10.83
CA SER A 275 11.51 -26.59 -10.62
C SER A 275 12.21 -27.43 -11.70
N ARG A 276 12.44 -26.88 -12.90
CA ARG A 276 13.19 -27.53 -14.00
C ARG A 276 14.72 -27.34 -13.95
N VAL A 277 15.26 -26.49 -13.08
CA VAL A 277 16.71 -26.17 -13.00
C VAL A 277 17.27 -26.46 -11.61
N VAL A 278 16.75 -27.48 -10.91
CA VAL A 278 17.27 -27.88 -9.59
C VAL A 278 18.39 -28.91 -9.80
N PRO A 279 19.68 -28.60 -9.55
CA PRO A 279 20.71 -29.63 -9.46
C PRO A 279 20.34 -30.59 -8.33
N ALA A 280 20.64 -31.88 -8.50
CA ALA A 280 20.29 -32.92 -7.53
C ALA A 280 20.84 -32.69 -6.09
N SER A 281 21.76 -31.73 -5.92
CA SER A 281 22.38 -31.34 -4.65
C SER A 281 21.73 -30.15 -3.93
N ALA A 282 20.77 -29.44 -4.52
CA ALA A 282 20.12 -28.31 -3.84
C ALA A 282 19.04 -28.78 -2.83
N PRO A 283 18.95 -28.16 -1.64
CA PRO A 283 17.96 -28.55 -0.64
C PRO A 283 16.54 -28.33 -1.19
N ARG A 284 15.75 -29.41 -1.29
CA ARG A 284 14.38 -29.45 -1.84
C ARG A 284 13.37 -28.46 -1.21
N GLN A 285 13.76 -27.73 -0.17
CA GLN A 285 12.88 -27.01 0.75
C GLN A 285 12.45 -25.61 0.27
N CYS A 286 13.10 -25.06 -0.76
CA CYS A 286 12.73 -23.77 -1.40
C CYS A 286 12.09 -23.93 -2.79
N ALA A 287 11.86 -25.15 -3.27
CA ALA A 287 11.23 -25.40 -4.56
C ALA A 287 9.70 -25.46 -4.39
N VAL A 288 8.98 -24.54 -5.03
CA VAL A 288 7.50 -24.52 -5.05
C VAL A 288 7.01 -24.90 -6.45
N SER A 289 6.08 -25.85 -6.52
CA SER A 289 5.39 -26.28 -7.74
C SER A 289 4.30 -25.29 -8.13
N VAL A 290 4.10 -25.05 -9.43
CA VAL A 290 2.95 -24.31 -9.96
C VAL A 290 2.38 -25.10 -11.12
N GLY A 291 1.08 -25.40 -11.03
CA GLY A 291 0.28 -25.84 -12.17
C GLY A 291 -0.01 -24.67 -13.11
N PRO A 292 -0.32 -24.93 -14.39
CA PRO A 292 -0.56 -23.88 -15.37
C PRO A 292 -1.85 -23.10 -15.04
N LEU A 293 -1.78 -21.77 -15.09
CA LEU A 293 -2.95 -20.95 -15.45
C LEU A 293 -2.88 -20.84 -16.97
N GLU A 294 -3.82 -21.52 -17.64
CA GLU A 294 -3.72 -21.88 -19.05
C GLU A 294 -3.66 -20.68 -20.01
N ALA A 295 -2.92 -20.96 -21.08
CA ALA A 295 -2.79 -20.15 -22.27
C ALA A 295 -4.05 -20.18 -23.15
N GLU A 296 -4.10 -19.20 -24.04
CA GLU A 296 -5.04 -19.03 -25.13
C GLU A 296 -5.27 -20.33 -25.95
N ASP A 297 -6.50 -20.86 -25.90
CA ASP A 297 -7.07 -21.72 -26.95
C ASP A 297 -8.53 -21.30 -27.21
N PRO A 298 -8.92 -20.87 -28.43
CA PRO A 298 -10.29 -20.47 -28.75
C PRO A 298 -11.34 -21.58 -28.65
N ALA A 299 -10.96 -22.85 -28.44
CA ALA A 299 -11.89 -23.97 -28.38
C ALA A 299 -12.43 -24.32 -26.97
N ALA A 300 -11.86 -23.77 -25.88
CA ALA A 300 -12.25 -24.11 -24.51
C ALA A 300 -13.28 -23.15 -23.86
N ALA A 301 -13.65 -22.08 -24.55
CA ALA A 301 -14.53 -21.02 -24.02
C ALA A 301 -15.97 -21.43 -23.62
N PRO A 302 -16.63 -22.49 -24.16
CA PRO A 302 -18.01 -22.79 -23.77
C PRO A 302 -18.15 -23.49 -22.40
N LEU A 303 -17.11 -24.17 -21.91
CA LEU A 303 -17.23 -25.05 -20.74
C LEU A 303 -16.98 -24.32 -19.40
N LEU A 304 -16.12 -23.30 -19.40
CA LEU A 304 -15.81 -22.49 -18.22
C LEU A 304 -16.98 -21.56 -17.81
N MET A 305 -17.83 -21.16 -18.76
CA MET A 305 -19.06 -20.40 -18.47
C MET A 305 -20.17 -21.23 -17.82
N LEU A 306 -20.16 -22.57 -18.00
CA LEU A 306 -21.21 -23.44 -17.45
C LEU A 306 -20.97 -23.78 -15.97
N LEU A 307 -19.72 -23.80 -15.52
CA LEU A 307 -19.36 -24.12 -14.12
C LEU A 307 -19.50 -22.90 -13.18
N ALA A 308 -19.39 -21.68 -13.70
CA ALA A 308 -19.63 -20.46 -12.93
C ALA A 308 -21.14 -20.23 -12.62
N ALA A 309 -22.05 -20.92 -13.31
CA ALA A 309 -23.50 -20.75 -13.14
C ALA A 309 -24.14 -21.68 -12.08
N LEU A 310 -23.39 -22.63 -11.52
CA LEU A 310 -23.98 -23.68 -10.65
C LEU A 310 -23.54 -23.71 -9.18
N SER A 311 -22.72 -22.78 -8.69
CA SER A 311 -22.44 -22.68 -7.23
C SER A 311 -23.30 -21.62 -6.53
N ARG A 312 -24.62 -21.82 -6.53
CA ARG A 312 -25.48 -21.28 -5.46
C ARG A 312 -25.21 -22.07 -4.18
N ARG A 313 -24.24 -21.64 -3.39
CA ARG A 313 -24.10 -21.75 -1.92
C ARG A 313 -22.64 -21.50 -1.57
N GLY A 314 -22.41 -20.54 -0.68
CA GLY A 314 -21.08 -20.19 -0.21
C GLY A 314 -20.36 -21.38 0.40
N LEU A 315 -19.07 -21.49 0.11
CA LEU A 315 -18.13 -22.23 0.92
C LEU A 315 -16.75 -21.57 0.77
N ALA A 316 -16.28 -21.03 1.89
CA ALA A 316 -14.86 -20.80 2.11
C ALA A 316 -14.15 -22.16 2.01
N VAL A 317 -13.11 -22.24 1.19
CA VAL A 317 -12.21 -23.40 1.20
C VAL A 317 -11.05 -23.05 2.11
N GLU A 318 -11.22 -23.38 3.39
CA GLU A 318 -10.11 -23.62 4.32
C GLU A 318 -9.28 -24.79 3.79
N GLY A 319 -7.96 -24.67 3.91
CA GLY A 319 -7.02 -25.70 3.48
C GLY A 319 -7.34 -27.07 4.10
N ARG A 320 -7.51 -28.06 3.24
CA ARG A 320 -7.17 -29.44 3.53
C ARG A 320 -6.24 -29.93 2.45
N ASP A 321 -5.22 -30.68 2.88
CA ASP A 321 -4.25 -31.34 2.03
C ASP A 321 -4.94 -32.07 0.86
N PHE A 322 -4.71 -31.59 -0.36
CA PHE A 322 -4.96 -32.39 -1.55
C PHE A 322 -3.66 -33.14 -1.86
N ALA A 323 -3.50 -34.31 -1.26
CA ALA A 323 -2.72 -35.37 -1.87
C ALA A 323 -3.53 -35.89 -3.06
N TRP A 324 -3.05 -35.65 -4.29
CA TRP A 324 -3.56 -36.34 -5.46
C TRP A 324 -2.71 -37.60 -5.66
N GLU A 325 -3.24 -38.75 -5.23
CA GLU A 325 -2.86 -40.03 -5.83
C GLU A 325 -3.51 -40.10 -7.22
N ALA A 326 -2.69 -40.37 -8.24
CA ALA A 326 -3.16 -40.50 -9.61
C ALA A 326 -4.21 -41.63 -9.71
N PRO A 327 -5.37 -41.41 -10.36
CA PRO A 327 -6.20 -42.50 -10.83
C PRO A 327 -5.50 -43.12 -12.04
N GLY A 328 -4.56 -44.02 -11.75
CA GLY A 328 -4.11 -44.98 -12.74
C GLY A 328 -5.29 -45.89 -13.05
N GLN A 329 -6.05 -45.58 -14.10
CA GLN A 329 -6.47 -46.53 -15.15
C GLN A 329 -7.51 -46.02 -16.16
N GLU A 330 -8.10 -44.82 -16.04
CA GLU A 330 -9.29 -44.52 -16.86
C GLU A 330 -9.11 -43.68 -18.14
N HIS A 331 -7.96 -43.06 -18.43
CA HIS A 331 -7.81 -42.31 -19.70
C HIS A 331 -6.42 -42.44 -20.36
N PRO A 332 -6.18 -43.51 -21.14
CA PRO A 332 -4.90 -43.77 -21.80
C PRO A 332 -4.53 -42.73 -22.85
N ALA A 333 -5.52 -42.16 -23.54
CA ALA A 333 -5.30 -41.17 -24.59
C ALA A 333 -4.81 -39.82 -24.02
N LEU A 334 -5.26 -39.45 -22.81
CA LEU A 334 -4.83 -38.23 -22.14
C LEU A 334 -3.41 -38.40 -21.59
N ALA A 335 -3.11 -39.57 -20.99
CA ALA A 335 -1.77 -39.89 -20.49
C ALA A 335 -0.73 -39.93 -21.62
N SER A 336 -1.06 -40.50 -22.78
CA SER A 336 -0.14 -40.56 -23.92
C SER A 336 0.15 -39.19 -24.54
N ARG A 337 -0.86 -38.32 -24.62
CA ARG A 337 -0.67 -36.96 -25.13
C ARG A 337 0.14 -36.09 -24.16
N LEU A 338 -0.04 -36.28 -22.86
CA LEU A 338 0.77 -35.60 -21.84
C LEU A 338 2.22 -36.09 -21.88
N ALA A 339 2.45 -37.39 -22.11
CA ALA A 339 3.78 -37.97 -22.26
C ALA A 339 4.51 -37.48 -23.53
N GLU A 340 3.81 -37.33 -24.67
CA GLU A 340 4.40 -36.74 -25.89
C GLU A 340 4.72 -35.25 -25.74
N LEU A 341 3.98 -34.55 -24.90
CA LEU A 341 4.23 -33.14 -24.54
C LEU A 341 5.21 -33.00 -23.35
N GLY A 342 5.67 -34.11 -22.79
CA GLY A 342 6.72 -34.20 -21.78
C GLY A 342 6.29 -33.89 -20.33
N TYR A 343 5.04 -34.18 -19.96
CA TYR A 343 4.54 -34.09 -18.58
C TYR A 343 4.45 -35.45 -17.89
#